data_AF-A0A914MKI9-F1
#
_entry.id   AF-A0A914MKI9-F1
#
_cell.length_a   1.000
_cell.length_b   1.000
_cell.length_c   1.000
_cell.angle_alpha   90.00
_cell.angle_beta   90.00
_cell.angle_gamma   90.00
#
_symmetry.space_group_name_H-M   'P 1'
#
loop_
_entity.id
_entity.type
_entity.pdbx_description
1 polymer ?
#
loop_
_entity_poly.entity_id
_entity_poly.type
_entity_poly.pdbx_seq_one_letter_code
_entity_poly.pdbx_strand_id
1 'polypeptide(L)'
;MPILNLEAKELITKSVVVYLDRAEVKRKIVFQRPEQIQLPFKMMIRINNVSPMIARDSIRVDGQSGVLILDVDYVEIPQFCNNDDGSENISFLEMETTDLEGNCAALNDQIDVLQKRLDVLDGVAKQIGKNALVSTDAVQQRRCGVQAAQQIQDQQQINGCIEGGAQQNVSMQFAPTSLFLLNEDSMKNLSSFLDYYGKTAGETRSELRQKAKELAELKERLAKSEWELNKQRGKMEYDKNKRSINLLVEILSNEEDSSIDSSIGDGHCELLLVYQVFSCTWRPSYSLRASSSGVLNSRYLSKRKMSRSSLKIKAGTSNENLPEEREDEEEENEEKRVNKEEEEIKKKEEKL
;
A
#
# COMPACT_ATOMS: atom_id res chain seq x y z
N MET A 1 30.04 -33.33 -6.65
CA MET A 1 28.83 -33.25 -7.48
C MET A 1 28.47 -31.78 -7.66
N PRO A 2 28.16 -31.32 -8.88
CA PRO A 2 27.78 -29.93 -9.13
C PRO A 2 26.35 -29.65 -8.63
N ILE A 3 26.09 -28.38 -8.31
CA ILE A 3 24.81 -27.92 -7.76
C ILE A 3 24.31 -26.74 -8.60
N LEU A 4 23.17 -26.92 -9.25
CA LEU A 4 22.43 -25.84 -9.90
C LEU A 4 21.45 -25.24 -8.90
N ASN A 5 21.67 -23.99 -8.47
CA ASN A 5 20.77 -23.29 -7.56
C ASN A 5 19.78 -22.44 -8.36
N LEU A 6 18.49 -22.56 -8.06
CA LEU A 6 17.39 -21.84 -8.69
C LEU A 6 16.47 -21.27 -7.58
N GLU A 7 15.88 -20.10 -7.80
CA GLU A 7 14.84 -19.57 -6.92
C GLU A 7 13.46 -20.02 -7.40
N ALA A 8 12.60 -20.51 -6.49
CA ALA A 8 11.26 -20.99 -6.87
C ALA A 8 10.45 -19.93 -7.65
N LYS A 9 10.57 -18.64 -7.27
CA LYS A 9 9.90 -17.49 -7.89
C LYS A 9 10.28 -17.25 -9.37
N GLU A 10 11.45 -17.74 -9.80
CA GLU A 10 12.01 -17.55 -11.15
C GLU A 10 11.61 -18.71 -12.09
N LEU A 11 11.11 -19.82 -11.54
CA LEU A 11 10.65 -20.96 -12.33
C LEU A 11 9.36 -20.62 -13.09
N ILE A 12 9.36 -20.92 -14.39
CA ILE A 12 8.23 -20.67 -15.30
C ILE A 12 7.03 -21.51 -14.84
N THR A 13 5.89 -20.88 -14.56
CA THR A 13 4.66 -21.60 -14.22
C THR A 13 3.95 -22.02 -15.50
N LYS A 14 3.85 -23.33 -15.74
CA LYS A 14 3.19 -23.93 -16.93
C LYS A 14 1.67 -23.95 -16.77
N SER A 15 1.19 -24.33 -15.59
CA SER A 15 -0.24 -24.36 -15.27
C SER A 15 -0.46 -24.27 -13.75
N VAL A 16 -1.64 -23.77 -13.37
CA VAL A 16 -2.15 -23.81 -12.00
C VAL A 16 -3.58 -24.34 -12.04
N VAL A 17 -3.87 -25.38 -11.27
CA VAL A 17 -5.23 -25.92 -11.09
C VAL A 17 -5.68 -25.55 -9.68
N VAL A 18 -6.75 -24.79 -9.56
CA VAL A 18 -7.25 -24.27 -8.28
C VAL A 18 -8.44 -25.12 -7.82
N TYR A 19 -8.33 -25.67 -6.62
CA TYR A 19 -9.39 -26.36 -5.89
C TYR A 19 -9.94 -25.44 -4.78
N LEU A 20 -10.91 -25.90 -4.00
CA LEU A 20 -11.53 -25.10 -2.92
C LEU A 20 -10.58 -24.76 -1.78
N ASP A 21 -9.64 -25.67 -1.47
CA ASP A 21 -8.75 -25.66 -0.30
C ASP A 21 -7.26 -25.49 -0.66
N ARG A 22 -6.89 -25.83 -1.90
CA ARG A 22 -5.50 -25.92 -2.38
C ARG A 22 -5.38 -25.55 -3.85
N ALA A 23 -4.16 -25.25 -4.30
CA ALA A 23 -3.83 -25.12 -5.71
C ALA A 23 -2.69 -26.06 -6.07
N GLU A 24 -2.82 -26.79 -7.18
CA GLU A 24 -1.74 -27.55 -7.79
C GLU A 24 -0.99 -26.66 -8.79
N VAL A 25 0.33 -26.57 -8.63
CA VAL A 25 1.21 -25.71 -9.41
C VAL A 25 2.18 -26.59 -10.19
N LYS A 26 2.17 -26.47 -11.52
CA LYS A 26 3.13 -27.13 -12.42
C LYS A 26 4.13 -26.10 -12.93
N ARG A 27 5.41 -26.25 -12.59
CA ARG A 27 6.51 -25.39 -13.03
C ARG A 27 7.47 -26.12 -13.95
N LYS A 28 8.01 -25.39 -14.92
CA LYS A 28 9.01 -25.86 -15.87
C LYS A 28 10.39 -25.39 -15.43
N ILE A 29 11.32 -26.33 -15.37
CA ILE A 29 12.74 -26.10 -15.09
C ILE A 29 13.48 -26.40 -16.40
N VAL A 30 14.30 -25.46 -16.87
CA VAL A 30 15.11 -25.61 -18.08
C VAL A 30 16.57 -25.33 -17.72
N PHE A 31 17.48 -26.19 -18.14
CA PHE A 31 18.91 -26.01 -17.94
C PHE A 31 19.69 -26.58 -19.12
N GLN A 32 20.92 -26.10 -19.34
CA GLN A 32 21.79 -26.61 -20.40
C GLN A 32 22.53 -27.86 -19.91
N ARG A 33 22.67 -28.84 -20.82
CA ARG A 33 23.57 -29.98 -20.66
C ARG A 33 25.02 -29.48 -20.70
N PRO A 34 25.89 -29.87 -19.75
CA PRO A 34 27.30 -29.52 -19.82
C PRO A 34 27.98 -30.20 -21.02
N GLU A 35 28.41 -29.42 -22.01
CA GLU A 35 29.03 -29.94 -23.26
C GLU A 35 30.38 -30.65 -23.03
N GLN A 36 31.06 -30.34 -21.93
CA GLN A 36 32.46 -30.72 -21.69
C GLN A 36 32.63 -31.92 -20.74
N ILE A 37 31.56 -32.66 -20.43
CA ILE A 37 31.57 -33.72 -19.42
C ILE A 37 31.10 -35.05 -20.00
N GLN A 38 31.80 -36.13 -19.66
CA GLN A 38 31.41 -37.50 -20.04
C GLN A 38 30.07 -37.86 -19.40
N LEU A 39 29.18 -38.45 -20.21
CA LEU A 39 27.86 -38.93 -19.80
C LEU A 39 27.94 -40.44 -19.45
N PRO A 40 27.11 -40.96 -18.53
CA PRO A 40 26.07 -40.24 -17.78
C PRO A 40 26.63 -39.35 -16.67
N PHE A 41 25.95 -38.24 -16.39
CA PHE A 41 26.43 -37.21 -15.46
C PHE A 41 25.41 -36.88 -14.36
N LYS A 42 25.84 -36.98 -13.09
CA LYS A 42 25.01 -36.71 -11.92
C LYS A 42 25.15 -35.28 -11.42
N MET A 43 24.02 -34.61 -11.23
CA MET A 43 23.91 -33.23 -10.76
C MET A 43 22.79 -33.10 -9.72
N MET A 44 22.96 -32.18 -8.76
CA MET A 44 21.89 -31.78 -7.85
C MET A 44 21.30 -30.44 -8.33
N ILE A 45 19.97 -30.38 -8.51
CA ILE A 45 19.24 -29.13 -8.74
C ILE A 45 18.57 -28.74 -7.43
N ARG A 46 18.92 -27.56 -6.88
CA ARG A 46 18.33 -27.03 -5.66
C ARG A 46 17.41 -25.87 -5.99
N ILE A 47 16.14 -26.00 -5.64
CA ILE A 47 15.11 -24.98 -5.80
C ILE A 47 14.87 -24.37 -4.43
N ASN A 48 15.38 -23.16 -4.21
CA ASN A 48 15.29 -22.42 -2.95
C ASN A 48 13.97 -21.64 -2.83
N ASN A 49 13.66 -21.21 -1.61
CA ASN A 49 12.57 -20.27 -1.32
C ASN A 49 11.19 -20.81 -1.74
N VAL A 50 10.96 -22.09 -1.44
CA VAL A 50 9.70 -22.78 -1.69
C VAL A 50 8.67 -22.41 -0.63
N SER A 51 7.40 -22.27 -1.04
CA SER A 51 6.29 -21.80 -0.19
C SER A 51 6.19 -22.57 1.14
N PRO A 52 5.95 -21.90 2.29
CA PRO A 52 5.66 -22.56 3.56
C PRO A 52 4.41 -23.44 3.53
N MET A 53 3.48 -23.18 2.61
CA MET A 53 2.21 -23.90 2.51
C MET A 53 2.25 -25.06 1.51
N ILE A 54 3.43 -25.51 1.08
CA ILE A 54 3.59 -26.65 0.18
C ILE A 54 3.24 -27.97 0.88
N ALA A 55 2.45 -28.82 0.22
CA ALA A 55 2.20 -30.18 0.66
C ALA A 55 3.42 -31.05 0.34
N ARG A 56 4.17 -31.48 1.35
CA ARG A 56 5.47 -32.17 1.18
C ARG A 56 5.35 -33.49 0.40
N ASP A 57 4.25 -34.19 0.59
CA ASP A 57 3.85 -35.45 -0.05
C ASP A 57 3.30 -35.28 -1.48
N SER A 58 2.99 -34.04 -1.89
CA SER A 58 2.49 -33.74 -3.24
C SER A 58 3.58 -33.52 -4.29
N ILE A 59 4.85 -33.44 -3.87
CA ILE A 59 5.98 -33.07 -4.74
C ILE A 59 6.25 -34.22 -5.71
N ARG A 60 6.14 -33.92 -7.01
CA ARG A 60 6.38 -34.85 -8.12
C ARG A 60 7.24 -34.15 -9.15
N VAL A 61 8.12 -34.91 -9.79
CA VAL A 61 8.96 -34.38 -10.88
C VAL A 61 8.88 -35.34 -12.06
N ASP A 62 8.56 -34.81 -13.23
CA ASP A 62 8.59 -35.55 -14.50
C ASP A 62 9.89 -35.18 -15.25
N GLY A 63 10.66 -36.19 -15.66
CA GLY A 63 11.86 -36.03 -16.47
C GLY A 63 11.53 -35.89 -17.96
N GLN A 64 12.12 -34.92 -18.64
CA GLN A 64 12.01 -34.77 -20.10
C GLN A 64 13.42 -34.65 -20.73
N SER A 65 13.55 -34.98 -22.01
CA SER A 65 14.78 -34.81 -22.81
C SER A 65 16.04 -35.49 -22.25
N GLY A 66 15.93 -36.77 -21.84
CA GLY A 66 17.09 -37.58 -21.44
C GLY A 66 17.61 -37.34 -20.02
N VAL A 67 16.76 -36.83 -19.12
CA VAL A 67 17.08 -36.68 -17.69
C VAL A 67 16.40 -37.78 -16.88
N LEU A 68 17.19 -38.62 -16.22
CA LEU A 68 16.73 -39.58 -15.22
C LEU A 68 16.69 -38.91 -13.84
N ILE A 69 15.58 -39.07 -13.13
CA ILE A 69 15.44 -38.59 -11.74
C ILE A 69 15.87 -39.73 -10.82
N LEU A 70 16.86 -39.47 -9.96
CA LEU A 70 17.37 -40.43 -9.00
C LEU A 70 16.73 -40.23 -7.62
N ASP A 71 16.55 -38.97 -7.19
CA ASP A 71 16.00 -38.65 -5.87
C ASP A 71 15.31 -37.27 -5.83
N VAL A 72 14.36 -37.10 -4.91
CA VAL A 72 13.57 -35.87 -4.72
C VAL A 72 13.38 -35.61 -3.22
N ASP A 73 14.23 -34.73 -2.68
CA ASP A 73 14.22 -34.36 -1.27
C ASP A 73 13.54 -33.00 -1.05
N TYR A 74 12.60 -32.94 -0.10
CA TYR A 74 12.19 -31.68 0.50
C TYR A 74 12.99 -31.43 1.78
N VAL A 75 13.74 -30.33 1.80
CA VAL A 75 14.57 -29.92 2.94
C VAL A 75 14.04 -28.61 3.52
N GLU A 76 13.76 -28.63 4.83
CA GLU A 76 13.36 -27.47 5.60
C GLU A 76 14.30 -27.30 6.79
N ILE A 77 15.14 -26.27 6.72
CA ILE A 77 16.13 -25.96 7.75
C ILE A 77 15.60 -24.75 8.54
N PRO A 78 15.44 -24.86 9.87
CA PRO A 78 15.19 -23.72 10.72
C PRO A 78 16.28 -22.67 10.50
N GLN A 79 15.87 -21.50 10.05
CA GLN A 79 16.74 -20.33 9.94
C GLN A 79 16.87 -19.76 11.35
N PHE A 80 17.72 -20.41 12.16
CA PHE A 80 18.15 -19.87 13.44
C PHE A 80 18.61 -18.42 13.20
N CYS A 81 18.04 -17.50 13.97
CA CYS A 81 18.26 -16.06 13.88
C CYS A 81 19.64 -15.63 14.44
N ASN A 82 20.67 -16.43 14.13
CA ASN A 82 22.06 -16.30 14.57
C ASN A 82 22.99 -15.82 13.44
N ASN A 83 22.44 -15.45 12.28
CA ASN A 83 23.19 -14.73 11.26
C ASN A 83 23.15 -13.24 11.60
N ASP A 84 24.25 -12.73 12.18
CA ASP A 84 24.44 -11.32 12.57
C ASP A 84 23.99 -10.35 11.47
N ASP A 85 24.27 -10.65 10.19
CA ASP A 85 23.91 -9.82 9.02
C ASP A 85 22.46 -9.31 9.01
N GLY A 86 21.50 -10.08 9.53
CA GLY A 86 20.09 -9.64 9.63
C GLY A 86 19.78 -8.91 10.93
N SER A 87 20.42 -9.30 12.02
CA SER A 87 20.25 -8.74 13.36
C SER A 87 20.85 -7.33 13.46
N GLU A 88 22.09 -7.16 13.01
CA GLU A 88 22.81 -5.89 13.00
C GLU A 88 22.12 -4.84 12.14
N ASN A 89 21.61 -5.22 10.96
CA ASN A 89 20.87 -4.30 10.09
C ASN A 89 19.54 -3.83 10.72
N ILE A 90 18.81 -4.72 11.42
CA ILE A 90 17.59 -4.35 12.13
C ILE A 90 17.93 -3.43 13.32
N SER A 91 18.93 -3.79 14.13
CA SER A 91 19.37 -2.98 15.27
C SER A 91 19.90 -1.60 14.84
N PHE A 92 20.60 -1.52 13.71
CA PHE A 92 21.06 -0.25 13.14
C PHE A 92 19.89 0.61 12.67
N LEU A 93 18.91 0.03 11.96
CA LEU A 93 17.70 0.73 11.53
C LEU A 93 16.83 1.17 12.73
N GLU A 94 16.76 0.38 13.80
CA GLU A 94 16.08 0.74 15.05
C GLU A 94 16.76 1.94 15.73
N MET A 95 18.10 1.95 15.77
CA MET A 95 18.87 3.08 16.30
C MET A 95 18.71 4.33 15.42
N GLU A 96 18.84 4.22 14.09
CA GLU A 96 18.63 5.34 13.15
C GLU A 96 17.20 5.90 13.26
N THR A 97 16.19 5.03 13.41
CA THR A 97 14.79 5.45 13.59
C THR A 97 14.63 6.22 14.91
N THR A 98 15.20 5.72 16.01
CA THR A 98 15.18 6.39 17.32
C THR A 98 15.87 7.76 17.27
N ASP A 99 17.03 7.85 16.61
CA ASP A 99 17.76 9.10 16.42
C ASP A 99 16.96 10.10 15.56
N LEU A 100 16.31 9.63 14.49
CA LEU A 100 15.47 10.48 13.63
C LEU A 100 14.21 10.97 14.35
N GLU A 101 13.58 10.14 15.19
CA GLU A 101 12.48 10.55 16.07
C GLU A 101 12.91 11.65 17.05
N GLY A 102 14.04 11.45 17.74
CA GLY A 102 14.60 12.43 18.67
C GLY A 102 14.93 13.77 17.99
N ASN A 103 15.52 13.71 16.79
CA ASN A 103 15.78 14.90 15.97
C ASN A 103 14.48 15.59 15.51
N CYS A 104 13.45 14.82 15.12
CA CYS A 104 12.14 15.37 14.75
C CYS A 104 11.47 16.09 15.93
N ALA A 105 11.53 15.51 17.14
CA ALA A 105 10.99 16.11 18.35
C ALA A 105 11.72 17.42 18.69
N ALA A 106 13.05 17.40 18.73
CA ALA A 106 13.86 18.58 19.03
C ALA A 106 13.67 19.74 18.03
N LEU A 107 13.46 19.43 16.74
CA LEU A 107 13.18 20.46 15.73
C LEU A 107 11.74 20.99 15.82
N ASN A 108 10.78 20.15 16.23
CA ASN A 108 9.40 20.57 16.47
C ASN A 108 9.33 21.53 17.67
N ASP A 109 10.04 21.23 18.76
CA ASP A 109 10.16 22.12 19.92
C ASP A 109 10.76 23.49 19.54
N GLN A 110 11.78 23.51 18.67
CA GLN A 110 12.34 24.77 18.14
C GLN A 110 11.29 25.58 17.36
N ILE A 111 10.50 24.93 16.50
CA ILE A 111 9.43 25.57 15.74
C ILE A 111 8.36 26.14 16.68
N ASP A 112 7.95 25.40 17.70
CA ASP A 112 6.98 25.85 18.71
C ASP A 112 7.48 27.07 19.50
N VAL A 113 8.78 27.13 19.83
CA VAL A 113 9.39 28.30 20.48
C VAL A 113 9.42 29.51 19.54
N LEU A 114 9.77 29.33 18.26
CA LEU A 114 9.77 30.39 17.25
C LEU A 114 8.35 30.94 16.98
N GLN A 115 7.34 30.06 16.94
CA GLN A 115 5.92 30.44 16.85
C GLN A 115 5.51 31.30 18.06
N LYS A 116 5.75 30.83 19.29
CA LYS A 116 5.43 31.58 20.52
C LYS A 116 6.13 32.95 20.56
N ARG A 117 7.40 33.04 20.13
CA ARG A 117 8.13 34.31 20.02
C ARG A 117 7.46 35.28 19.05
N LEU A 118 7.02 34.78 17.90
CA LEU A 118 6.31 35.55 16.87
C LEU A 118 4.94 36.02 17.38
N ASP A 119 4.16 35.15 18.03
CA ASP A 119 2.86 35.51 18.62
C ASP A 119 2.98 36.62 19.68
N VAL A 120 4.02 36.59 20.51
CA VAL A 120 4.32 37.65 21.49
C VAL A 120 4.66 38.96 20.78
N LEU A 121 5.51 38.94 19.75
CA LEU A 121 5.87 40.14 18.97
C LEU A 121 4.65 40.75 18.25
N ASP A 122 3.87 39.92 17.55
CA ASP A 122 2.62 40.32 16.91
C ASP A 122 1.59 40.83 17.95
N GLY A 123 1.57 40.26 19.16
CA GLY A 123 0.74 40.70 20.29
C GLY A 123 1.10 42.10 20.80
N VAL A 124 2.38 42.37 21.01
CA VAL A 124 2.89 43.71 21.40
C VAL A 124 2.59 44.74 20.30
N ALA A 125 2.85 44.40 19.04
CA ALA A 125 2.53 45.28 17.91
C ALA A 125 1.02 45.62 17.84
N LYS A 126 0.14 44.64 18.07
CA LYS A 126 -1.32 44.84 18.15
C LYS A 126 -1.74 45.76 19.31
N GLN A 127 -1.08 45.68 20.47
CA GLN A 127 -1.38 46.58 21.60
C GLN A 127 -0.97 48.02 21.30
N ILE A 128 0.23 48.23 20.75
CA ILE A 128 0.73 49.55 20.36
C ILE A 128 -0.18 50.18 19.30
N GLY A 129 -0.58 49.42 18.27
CA GLY A 129 -1.49 49.89 17.22
C GLY A 129 -2.88 50.29 17.75
N LYS A 130 -3.45 49.54 18.70
CA LYS A 130 -4.72 49.90 19.35
C LYS A 130 -4.61 51.21 20.11
N ASN A 131 -3.56 51.37 20.92
CA ASN A 131 -3.37 52.58 21.73
C ASN A 131 -3.13 53.84 20.88
N ALA A 132 -2.51 53.70 19.70
CA ALA A 132 -2.36 54.79 18.74
C ALA A 132 -3.70 55.25 18.12
N LEU A 133 -4.60 54.31 17.79
CA LEU A 133 -5.86 54.62 17.09
C LEU A 133 -7.00 55.12 17.99
N VAL A 134 -7.06 54.70 19.26
CA VAL A 134 -8.13 55.11 20.20
C VAL A 134 -8.14 56.63 20.48
N SER A 135 -7.08 57.35 20.11
CA SER A 135 -6.97 58.80 20.34
C SER A 135 -7.74 59.68 19.34
N THR A 136 -8.34 59.15 18.27
CA THR A 136 -9.00 59.97 17.22
C THR A 136 -10.53 60.01 17.26
N ASP A 137 -11.23 58.96 17.72
CA ASP A 137 -12.71 58.92 17.66
C ASP A 137 -13.42 59.71 18.77
N ALA A 138 -12.73 60.03 19.87
CA ALA A 138 -13.34 60.63 21.07
C ALA A 138 -13.76 62.11 20.92
N VAL A 139 -13.43 62.77 19.80
CA VAL A 139 -13.73 64.21 19.58
C VAL A 139 -15.11 64.44 18.95
N GLN A 140 -15.70 63.43 18.29
CA GLN A 140 -16.92 63.62 17.47
C GLN A 140 -18.24 63.39 18.24
N GLN A 141 -18.24 62.92 19.49
CA GLN A 141 -19.46 62.65 20.28
C GLN A 141 -19.75 63.73 21.34
N ARG A 142 -19.91 64.98 20.88
CA ARG A 142 -20.69 66.00 21.60
C ARG A 142 -21.69 66.72 20.69
N ARG A 143 -22.83 66.10 20.40
CA ARG A 143 -24.14 66.78 20.27
C ARG A 143 -25.31 65.80 20.10
N CYS A 144 -26.49 66.28 20.48
CA CYS A 144 -27.81 65.65 20.34
C CYS A 144 -28.02 64.32 21.07
N GLY A 145 -28.54 64.41 22.30
CA GLY A 145 -29.45 63.39 22.82
C GLY A 145 -30.90 63.78 22.54
N VAL A 146 -31.75 62.80 22.20
CA VAL A 146 -33.22 62.86 22.34
C VAL A 146 -33.68 61.49 22.84
N GLN A 147 -34.70 61.47 23.69
CA GLN A 147 -35.20 60.31 24.41
C GLN A 147 -36.34 59.60 23.67
N ALA A 148 -36.39 58.26 23.75
CA ALA A 148 -37.59 57.42 23.80
C ALA A 148 -37.12 56.02 24.30
N ALA A 149 -37.45 55.49 25.48
CA ALA A 149 -38.71 55.32 26.20
C ALA A 149 -39.54 54.09 25.75
N GLN A 150 -40.05 53.37 26.76
CA GLN A 150 -40.98 52.22 26.73
C GLN A 150 -40.35 50.82 26.48
N GLN A 151 -40.31 49.90 27.46
CA GLN A 151 -41.38 49.13 28.17
C GLN A 151 -41.71 47.82 27.39
N ILE A 152 -41.97 46.63 27.99
CA ILE A 152 -41.90 46.14 29.40
C ILE A 152 -42.03 44.57 29.38
N GLN A 153 -41.50 43.87 30.42
CA GLN A 153 -41.84 42.48 30.89
C GLN A 153 -41.65 41.28 29.91
N ASP A 154 -41.47 40.02 30.34
CA ASP A 154 -41.50 39.33 31.67
C ASP A 154 -40.15 38.60 31.97
N GLN A 155 -39.67 38.38 33.21
CA GLN A 155 -40.18 37.50 34.31
C GLN A 155 -40.19 36.00 33.90
N GLN A 156 -39.61 35.01 34.60
CA GLN A 156 -39.41 34.76 36.05
C GLN A 156 -38.13 33.92 36.32
N GLN A 157 -37.33 34.20 37.36
CA GLN A 157 -37.15 33.43 38.63
C GLN A 157 -36.27 32.14 38.52
N ILE A 158 -35.49 31.67 39.53
CA ILE A 158 -35.38 32.02 40.96
C ILE A 158 -33.98 31.63 41.54
N ASN A 159 -33.53 32.33 42.60
CA ASN A 159 -32.49 32.04 43.63
C ASN A 159 -31.11 31.42 43.21
N GLY A 160 -29.94 31.86 43.69
CA GLY A 160 -29.53 32.80 44.75
C GLY A 160 -28.00 32.67 44.97
N CYS A 161 -27.29 33.32 45.91
CA CYS A 161 -27.58 34.37 46.91
C CYS A 161 -26.24 35.02 47.41
N ILE A 162 -26.31 36.24 47.97
CA ILE A 162 -25.69 36.76 49.24
C ILE A 162 -24.21 36.40 49.55
N GLU A 163 -23.27 37.27 49.94
CA GLU A 163 -23.07 38.73 50.15
C GLU A 163 -21.53 38.93 50.30
N GLY A 164 -20.88 40.10 50.22
CA GLY A 164 -21.31 41.48 50.01
C GLY A 164 -20.13 42.45 50.28
N GLY A 165 -20.28 43.75 49.99
CA GLY A 165 -19.37 44.85 50.40
C GLY A 165 -17.98 44.91 49.72
N ALA A 166 -17.41 46.07 49.39
CA ALA A 166 -17.93 47.44 49.43
C ALA A 166 -17.23 48.28 48.33
N GLN A 167 -17.93 49.25 47.75
CA GLN A 167 -17.37 50.17 46.77
C GLN A 167 -16.55 51.28 47.47
N GLN A 168 -15.28 51.44 47.10
CA GLN A 168 -14.57 52.71 47.29
C GLN A 168 -14.45 53.43 45.94
N ASN A 169 -15.18 54.55 45.83
CA ASN A 169 -14.93 55.54 44.79
C ASN A 169 -13.57 56.19 45.02
N VAL A 170 -12.61 55.93 44.14
CA VAL A 170 -11.41 56.75 44.00
C VAL A 170 -11.44 57.38 42.62
N SER A 171 -11.86 58.64 42.55
CA SER A 171 -11.81 59.44 41.33
C SER A 171 -10.36 59.83 41.03
N MET A 172 -9.59 58.92 40.42
CA MET A 172 -8.30 59.25 39.83
C MET A 172 -8.53 60.20 38.66
N GLN A 173 -7.86 61.35 38.72
CA GLN A 173 -7.95 62.40 37.71
C GLN A 173 -7.37 61.89 36.39
N PHE A 174 -8.20 61.83 35.34
CA PHE A 174 -7.70 61.64 33.98
C PHE A 174 -6.95 62.91 33.55
N ALA A 175 -5.62 62.88 33.66
CA ALA A 175 -4.77 63.81 32.95
C ALA A 175 -5.00 63.65 31.43
N PRO A 176 -4.94 64.72 30.62
CA PRO A 176 -5.18 64.63 29.18
C PRO A 176 -4.08 63.80 28.51
N THR A 177 -4.43 62.60 28.05
CA THR A 177 -3.53 61.62 27.43
C THR A 177 -3.05 62.01 26.02
N SER A 178 -3.39 63.20 25.54
CA SER A 178 -3.05 63.71 24.20
C SER A 178 -1.57 64.07 24.01
N LEU A 179 -0.72 63.98 25.04
CA LEU A 179 0.69 64.36 24.96
C LEU A 179 1.61 63.27 24.36
N PHE A 180 1.15 62.01 24.28
CA PHE A 180 1.98 60.89 23.82
C PHE A 180 2.32 60.94 22.31
N LEU A 181 1.48 61.58 21.50
CA LEU A 181 1.68 61.75 20.05
C LEU A 181 2.46 63.02 19.68
N LEU A 182 2.75 63.89 20.64
CA LEU A 182 3.45 65.17 20.43
C LEU A 182 4.86 65.18 21.04
N ASN A 183 5.28 64.10 21.72
CA ASN A 183 6.63 63.97 22.24
C ASN A 183 7.55 63.32 21.20
N GLU A 184 8.62 64.01 20.81
CA GLU A 184 9.58 63.57 19.79
C GLU A 184 10.23 62.23 20.17
N ASP A 185 10.49 62.01 21.46
CA ASP A 185 11.06 60.75 21.97
C ASP A 185 10.10 59.57 21.84
N SER A 186 8.79 59.80 21.99
CA SER A 186 7.77 58.77 21.79
C SER A 186 7.69 58.32 20.32
N MET A 187 7.85 59.26 19.38
CA MET A 187 7.93 58.95 17.95
C MET A 187 9.22 58.21 17.57
N LYS A 188 10.38 58.59 18.15
CA LYS A 188 11.65 57.86 17.96
C LYS A 188 11.57 56.43 18.50
N ASN A 189 11.00 56.25 19.69
CA ASN A 189 10.79 54.93 20.29
C ASN A 189 9.84 54.06 19.46
N LEU A 190 8.76 54.64 18.92
CA LEU A 190 7.85 53.92 18.02
C LEU A 190 8.53 53.51 16.71
N SER A 191 9.31 54.40 16.08
CA SER A 191 10.09 54.07 14.88
C SER A 191 11.05 52.91 15.17
N SER A 192 11.84 53.01 16.25
CA SER A 192 12.77 51.97 16.67
C SER A 192 12.08 50.63 16.96
N PHE A 193 10.89 50.65 17.57
CA PHE A 193 10.08 49.44 17.74
C PHE A 193 9.62 48.85 16.41
N LEU A 194 9.14 49.67 15.47
CA LEU A 194 8.67 49.20 14.16
C LEU A 194 9.81 48.61 13.32
N ASP A 195 10.98 49.23 13.34
CA ASP A 195 12.20 48.72 12.69
C ASP A 195 12.65 47.39 13.33
N TYR A 196 12.68 47.32 14.67
CA TYR A 196 13.01 46.10 15.41
C TYR A 196 12.01 44.97 15.13
N TYR A 197 10.71 45.26 15.16
CA TYR A 197 9.64 44.30 14.87
C TYR A 197 9.71 43.82 13.43
N GLY A 198 9.82 44.72 12.45
CA GLY A 198 9.90 44.37 11.03
C GLY A 198 11.09 43.46 10.74
N LYS A 199 12.27 43.79 11.29
CA LYS A 199 13.47 42.96 11.17
C LYS A 199 13.31 41.61 11.88
N THR A 200 12.99 41.62 13.18
CA THR A 200 12.96 40.41 14.02
C THR A 200 11.85 39.45 13.61
N ALA A 201 10.66 39.95 13.25
CA ALA A 201 9.57 39.11 12.75
C ALA A 201 9.88 38.57 11.34
N GLY A 202 10.57 39.34 10.50
CA GLY A 202 11.07 38.89 9.19
C GLY A 202 12.07 37.73 9.33
N GLU A 203 13.07 37.90 10.19
CA GLU A 203 14.08 36.88 10.53
C GLU A 203 13.43 35.62 11.11
N THR A 204 12.57 35.77 12.14
CA THR A 204 11.86 34.65 12.79
C THR A 204 10.97 33.88 11.80
N ARG A 205 10.27 34.57 10.88
CA ARG A 205 9.45 33.93 9.82
C ARG A 205 10.30 33.19 8.79
N SER A 206 11.51 33.67 8.50
CA SER A 206 12.45 33.01 7.60
C SER A 206 13.02 31.73 8.24
N GLU A 207 13.46 31.83 9.50
CA GLU A 207 13.97 30.72 10.30
C GLU A 207 12.91 29.61 10.46
N LEU A 208 11.66 29.99 10.78
CA LEU A 208 10.55 29.05 10.93
C LEU A 208 10.25 28.28 9.63
N ARG A 209 10.35 28.92 8.45
CA ARG A 209 10.20 28.22 7.16
C ARG A 209 11.35 27.25 6.90
N GLN A 210 12.58 27.65 7.22
CA GLN A 210 13.76 26.81 7.08
C GLN A 210 13.66 25.57 7.99
N LYS A 211 13.30 25.77 9.26
CA LYS A 211 13.06 24.68 10.22
C LYS A 211 11.90 23.78 9.81
N ALA A 212 10.79 24.33 9.30
CA ALA A 212 9.68 23.52 8.79
C ALA A 212 10.09 22.64 7.59
N LYS A 213 11.01 23.11 6.74
CA LYS A 213 11.58 22.31 5.64
C LYS A 213 12.49 21.20 6.16
N GLU A 214 13.41 21.51 7.07
CA GLU A 214 14.28 20.53 7.74
C GLU A 214 13.46 19.43 8.43
N LEU A 215 12.38 19.79 9.14
CA LEU A 215 11.46 18.84 9.77
C LEU A 215 10.72 17.96 8.76
N ALA A 216 10.34 18.49 7.60
CA ALA A 216 9.70 17.70 6.55
C ALA A 216 10.68 16.67 5.94
N GLU A 217 11.92 17.08 5.68
CA GLU A 217 12.98 16.20 5.17
C GLU A 217 13.33 15.08 6.18
N LEU A 218 13.42 15.42 7.48
CA LEU A 218 13.63 14.43 8.55
C LEU A 218 12.45 13.44 8.67
N LYS A 219 11.19 13.90 8.58
CA LYS A 219 10.01 13.03 8.61
C LYS A 219 9.91 12.10 7.39
N GLU A 220 10.32 12.55 6.20
CA GLU A 220 10.40 11.68 5.03
C GLU A 220 11.47 10.58 5.22
N ARG A 221 12.64 10.94 5.76
CA ARG A 221 13.70 9.97 6.09
C ARG A 221 13.24 8.97 7.17
N LEU A 222 12.56 9.44 8.22
CA LEU A 222 11.99 8.61 9.27
C LEU A 222 11.03 7.57 8.68
N ALA A 223 10.01 8.02 7.93
CA ALA A 223 9.03 7.14 7.29
C ALA A 223 9.67 6.09 6.35
N LYS A 224 10.77 6.46 5.69
CA LYS A 224 11.55 5.54 4.85
C LYS A 224 12.32 4.49 5.67
N SER A 225 12.88 4.89 6.82
CA SER A 225 13.55 3.99 7.77
C SER A 225 12.54 3.00 8.38
N GLU A 226 11.42 3.50 8.91
CA GLU A 226 10.32 2.71 9.46
C GLU A 226 9.79 1.68 8.44
N TRP A 227 9.64 2.08 7.18
CA TRP A 227 9.20 1.19 6.10
C TRP A 227 10.19 0.06 5.83
N GLU A 228 11.50 0.34 5.76
CA GLU A 228 12.51 -0.69 5.54
C GLU A 228 12.63 -1.63 6.74
N LEU A 229 12.60 -1.08 7.96
CA LEU A 229 12.60 -1.82 9.22
C LEU A 229 11.38 -2.78 9.29
N ASN A 230 10.18 -2.28 9.00
CA ASN A 230 8.96 -3.11 8.97
C ASN A 230 9.01 -4.16 7.84
N LYS A 231 9.61 -3.83 6.69
CA LYS A 231 9.86 -4.76 5.59
C LYS A 231 10.89 -5.85 5.94
N GLN A 232 11.85 -5.57 6.82
CA GLN A 232 12.78 -6.58 7.33
C GLN A 232 12.13 -7.46 8.41
N ARG A 233 11.42 -6.87 9.38
CA ARG A 233 10.63 -7.62 10.38
C ARG A 233 9.60 -8.54 9.70
N GLY A 234 8.86 -8.04 8.72
CA GLY A 234 7.88 -8.84 7.95
C GLY A 234 8.47 -10.00 7.14
N LYS A 235 9.78 -10.00 6.83
CA LYS A 235 10.46 -11.17 6.26
C LYS A 235 10.83 -12.23 7.31
N MET A 236 11.08 -11.80 8.56
CA MET A 236 11.58 -12.65 9.65
C MET A 236 10.45 -13.22 10.53
N GLU A 237 9.32 -12.52 10.64
CA GLU A 237 8.20 -12.93 11.50
C GLU A 237 7.42 -14.12 10.94
N TYR A 238 7.17 -14.13 9.62
CA TYR A 238 6.23 -15.07 8.99
C TYR A 238 6.88 -16.33 8.43
N ASP A 239 8.21 -16.35 8.26
CA ASP A 239 8.90 -17.52 7.75
C ASP A 239 10.30 -17.72 8.35
N LYS A 240 10.35 -18.51 9.42
CA LYS A 240 11.59 -18.82 10.15
C LYS A 240 12.39 -19.97 9.54
N ASN A 241 11.97 -20.57 8.42
CA ASN A 241 12.64 -21.75 7.88
C ASN A 241 13.03 -21.56 6.41
N LYS A 242 14.28 -21.88 6.07
CA LYS A 242 14.70 -22.00 4.67
C LYS A 242 14.18 -23.32 4.11
N ARG A 243 13.30 -23.24 3.10
CA ARG A 243 12.80 -24.40 2.36
C ARG A 243 13.47 -24.51 1.00
N SER A 244 13.88 -25.72 0.67
CA SER A 244 14.40 -26.06 -0.64
C SER A 244 13.96 -27.46 -1.07
N ILE A 245 13.67 -27.62 -2.36
CA ILE A 245 13.54 -28.94 -2.98
C ILE A 245 14.88 -29.25 -3.65
N ASN A 246 15.52 -30.36 -3.28
CA ASN A 246 16.71 -30.87 -3.95
C ASN A 246 16.29 -32.02 -4.88
N LEU A 247 16.67 -31.94 -6.14
CA LEU A 247 16.46 -32.98 -7.14
C LEU A 247 17.82 -33.57 -7.49
N LEU A 248 18.03 -34.85 -7.22
CA LEU A 248 19.20 -35.57 -7.71
C LEU A 248 18.84 -36.14 -9.08
N VAL A 249 19.58 -35.71 -10.11
CA VAL A 249 19.31 -36.12 -11.50
C VAL A 249 20.57 -36.65 -12.17
N GLU A 250 20.37 -37.56 -13.12
CA GLU A 250 21.39 -38.14 -13.99
C GLU A 250 21.04 -37.81 -15.44
N ILE A 251 21.90 -37.03 -16.09
CA ILE A 251 21.77 -36.69 -17.50
C ILE A 251 22.36 -37.83 -18.32
N LEU A 252 21.57 -38.39 -19.23
CA LEU A 252 21.98 -39.47 -20.13
C LEU A 252 22.47 -38.89 -21.47
N SER A 253 23.28 -39.69 -22.18
CA SER A 253 23.56 -39.46 -23.61
C SER A 253 22.36 -39.94 -24.43
N ASN A 254 21.68 -39.01 -25.10
CA ASN A 254 20.60 -39.35 -26.03
C ASN A 254 21.24 -39.86 -27.33
N GLU A 255 21.53 -41.17 -27.39
CA GLU A 255 22.04 -41.80 -28.62
C GLU A 255 20.93 -42.05 -29.66
N GLU A 256 19.65 -41.99 -29.25
CA GLU A 256 18.49 -42.39 -30.06
C GLU A 256 17.67 -41.22 -30.66
N ASP A 257 17.82 -39.98 -30.18
CA ASP A 257 16.98 -38.82 -30.57
C ASP A 257 17.33 -38.18 -31.93
N SER A 258 17.98 -38.92 -32.84
CA SER A 258 18.41 -38.41 -34.14
C SER A 258 17.31 -38.33 -35.22
N SER A 259 16.03 -38.57 -34.88
CA SER A 259 14.97 -38.78 -35.86
C SER A 259 13.60 -38.10 -35.62
N ILE A 260 13.41 -37.32 -34.55
CA ILE A 260 12.13 -36.60 -34.32
C ILE A 260 12.33 -35.08 -34.19
N ASP A 261 11.84 -34.39 -35.23
CA ASP A 261 11.53 -32.96 -35.35
C ASP A 261 12.50 -31.94 -34.72
N SER A 262 13.55 -31.65 -35.49
CA SER A 262 14.60 -30.66 -35.21
C SER A 262 14.09 -29.21 -35.25
N SER A 263 13.27 -28.82 -34.28
CA SER A 263 12.86 -27.42 -34.03
C SER A 263 13.24 -26.88 -32.65
N ILE A 264 13.74 -27.74 -31.75
CA ILE A 264 14.37 -27.37 -30.47
C ILE A 264 15.83 -27.82 -30.52
N GLY A 265 16.60 -27.23 -31.43
CA GLY A 265 18.04 -27.42 -31.51
C GLY A 265 18.75 -26.57 -30.47
N ASP A 266 19.07 -27.19 -29.34
CA ASP A 266 20.19 -26.90 -28.44
C ASP A 266 20.11 -27.89 -27.27
N GLY A 267 21.23 -28.19 -26.60
CA GLY A 267 21.35 -29.24 -25.56
C GLY A 267 20.60 -28.95 -24.24
N HIS A 268 19.34 -28.53 -24.30
CA HIS A 268 18.52 -28.20 -23.14
C HIS A 268 17.83 -29.42 -22.55
N CYS A 269 18.03 -29.59 -21.25
CA CYS A 269 17.34 -30.56 -20.42
C CYS A 269 16.14 -29.88 -19.75
N GLU A 270 15.00 -30.57 -19.69
CA GLU A 270 13.76 -30.03 -19.13
C GLU A 270 13.20 -30.94 -18.04
N LEU A 271 12.73 -30.35 -16.94
CA LEU A 271 12.00 -31.05 -15.88
C LEU A 271 10.69 -30.32 -15.59
N LEU A 272 9.67 -31.09 -15.24
CA LEU A 272 8.38 -30.55 -14.81
C LEU A 272 8.18 -30.86 -13.32
N LEU A 273 8.29 -29.85 -12.48
CA LEU A 273 8.00 -29.93 -11.05
C LEU A 273 6.51 -29.65 -10.82
N VAL A 274 5.81 -30.57 -10.16
CA VAL A 274 4.42 -30.45 -9.73
C VAL A 274 4.37 -30.52 -8.20
N TYR A 275 3.59 -29.64 -7.58
CA TYR A 275 3.27 -29.69 -6.15
C TYR A 275 1.96 -28.97 -5.85
N GLN A 276 1.37 -29.29 -4.71
CA GLN A 276 0.18 -28.64 -4.18
C GLN A 276 0.55 -27.65 -3.08
N VAL A 277 -0.20 -26.54 -3.01
CA VAL A 277 -0.02 -25.47 -2.02
C VAL A 277 -1.38 -25.19 -1.38
N PHE A 278 -1.42 -25.19 -0.05
CA PHE A 278 -2.61 -24.86 0.73
C PHE A 278 -2.73 -23.34 0.97
N SER A 279 -3.88 -22.90 1.48
CA SER A 279 -4.13 -21.51 1.92
C SER A 279 -3.89 -20.46 0.82
N CYS A 280 -4.02 -20.84 -0.46
CA CYS A 280 -3.86 -19.94 -1.59
C CYS A 280 -5.06 -18.99 -1.71
N THR A 281 -4.81 -17.67 -1.72
CA THR A 281 -5.84 -16.68 -2.02
C THR A 281 -5.83 -16.33 -3.51
N TRP A 282 -6.90 -16.69 -4.23
CA TRP A 282 -7.08 -16.25 -5.62
C TRP A 282 -7.97 -15.00 -5.68
N ARG A 283 -7.51 -13.98 -6.41
CA ARG A 283 -8.31 -12.81 -6.81
C ARG A 283 -8.57 -12.90 -8.32
N PRO A 284 -9.69 -13.48 -8.76
CA PRO A 284 -10.00 -13.55 -10.19
C PRO A 284 -10.17 -12.14 -10.76
N SER A 285 -9.57 -11.90 -11.93
CA SER A 285 -9.69 -10.65 -12.68
C SER A 285 -10.33 -10.94 -14.03
N TYR A 286 -11.58 -10.51 -14.19
CA TYR A 286 -12.37 -10.80 -15.39
C TYR A 286 -12.20 -9.69 -16.43
N SER A 287 -11.56 -10.00 -17.56
CA SER A 287 -11.58 -9.14 -18.75
C SER A 287 -12.85 -9.41 -19.55
N LEU A 288 -13.97 -8.81 -19.14
CA LEU A 288 -15.24 -8.92 -19.86
C LEU A 288 -15.14 -8.17 -21.20
N ARG A 289 -15.09 -8.93 -22.30
CA ARG A 289 -15.11 -8.40 -23.67
C ARG A 289 -16.46 -8.74 -24.30
N ALA A 290 -17.26 -7.73 -24.59
CA ALA A 290 -18.51 -7.89 -25.32
C ALA A 290 -18.29 -7.62 -26.81
N SER A 291 -18.46 -8.64 -27.65
CA SER A 291 -18.53 -8.53 -29.10
C SER A 291 -19.98 -8.52 -29.56
N SER A 292 -20.47 -7.41 -30.10
CA SER A 292 -21.77 -7.37 -30.79
C SER A 292 -21.62 -7.97 -32.18
N SER A 293 -22.25 -9.12 -32.43
CA SER A 293 -22.39 -9.69 -33.79
C SER A 293 -23.46 -8.99 -34.64
N GLY A 294 -24.23 -8.06 -34.04
CA GLY A 294 -25.22 -7.25 -34.75
C GLY A 294 -24.60 -6.03 -35.45
N VAL A 295 -24.96 -5.83 -36.72
CA VAL A 295 -24.70 -4.59 -37.46
C VAL A 295 -25.48 -3.44 -36.82
N LEU A 296 -24.85 -2.74 -35.86
CA LEU A 296 -25.43 -1.58 -35.23
C LEU A 296 -25.48 -0.42 -36.23
N ASN A 297 -26.69 -0.14 -36.70
CA ASN A 297 -26.97 0.95 -37.63
C ASN A 297 -26.58 2.29 -36.99
N SER A 298 -25.51 2.91 -37.50
CA SER A 298 -24.90 4.11 -36.92
C SER A 298 -25.83 5.32 -37.02
N ARG A 299 -26.65 5.56 -35.98
CA ARG A 299 -27.41 6.81 -35.88
C ARG A 299 -27.78 7.32 -34.46
N TYR A 300 -27.36 6.65 -33.39
CA TYR A 300 -27.65 7.09 -32.01
C TYR A 300 -26.44 6.99 -31.05
N LEU A 301 -25.39 7.75 -31.33
CA LEU A 301 -24.36 8.11 -30.35
C LEU A 301 -24.35 9.63 -30.10
N SER A 302 -25.45 10.12 -29.52
CA SER A 302 -25.46 11.44 -28.88
C SER A 302 -24.62 11.41 -27.61
N LYS A 303 -23.68 12.35 -27.48
CA LYS A 303 -22.75 12.45 -26.34
C LYS A 303 -23.50 12.78 -25.04
N ARG A 304 -23.92 11.77 -24.28
CA ARG A 304 -24.25 11.94 -22.86
C ARG A 304 -23.04 11.58 -21.99
N LYS A 305 -22.47 12.60 -21.32
CA LYS A 305 -21.61 12.40 -20.15
C LYS A 305 -22.46 11.69 -19.09
N MET A 306 -22.26 10.39 -18.90
CA MET A 306 -22.84 9.66 -17.78
C MET A 306 -22.03 9.99 -16.53
N SER A 307 -22.67 10.72 -15.60
CA SER A 307 -22.10 10.97 -14.27
C SER A 307 -21.97 9.66 -13.51
N ARG A 308 -20.91 9.54 -12.68
CA ARG A 308 -20.71 8.41 -11.77
C ARG A 308 -21.93 8.28 -10.84
N SER A 309 -22.79 7.32 -11.14
CA SER A 309 -23.95 6.95 -10.33
C SER A 309 -23.98 5.42 -10.24
N SER A 310 -24.10 4.92 -9.02
CA SER A 310 -23.80 3.52 -8.70
C SER A 310 -24.78 2.55 -9.37
N LEU A 311 -24.23 1.56 -10.08
CA LEU A 311 -24.97 0.38 -10.54
C LEU A 311 -25.40 -0.47 -9.33
N LYS A 312 -26.57 -0.17 -8.77
CA LYS A 312 -27.29 -1.10 -7.89
C LYS A 312 -27.89 -2.20 -8.76
N ILE A 313 -27.25 -3.37 -8.79
CA ILE A 313 -27.87 -4.59 -9.30
C ILE A 313 -28.98 -4.97 -8.32
N LYS A 314 -30.22 -4.99 -8.81
CA LYS A 314 -31.41 -5.31 -8.02
C LYS A 314 -31.66 -6.81 -8.14
N ALA A 315 -31.37 -7.57 -7.08
CA ALA A 315 -31.75 -8.98 -7.02
C ALA A 315 -33.29 -9.08 -7.07
N GLY A 316 -33.81 -9.81 -8.05
CA GLY A 316 -35.23 -10.10 -8.17
C GLY A 316 -35.57 -11.39 -7.44
N THR A 317 -36.47 -11.31 -6.45
CA THR A 317 -37.10 -12.47 -5.84
C THR A 317 -38.38 -12.84 -6.59
N SER A 318 -38.44 -14.08 -7.08
CA SER A 318 -39.62 -14.79 -7.57
C SER A 318 -39.27 -16.29 -7.48
N ASN A 319 -39.61 -16.98 -6.39
CA ASN A 319 -40.94 -17.51 -6.04
C ASN A 319 -41.43 -18.57 -7.05
N GLU A 320 -41.31 -19.82 -6.61
CA GLU A 320 -42.06 -21.04 -6.95
C GLU A 320 -42.80 -21.10 -8.31
N ASN A 321 -42.31 -21.96 -9.21
CA ASN A 321 -43.05 -23.17 -9.63
C ASN A 321 -42.12 -24.11 -10.44
N LEU A 322 -42.15 -25.40 -10.13
CA LEU A 322 -41.54 -26.44 -10.97
C LEU A 322 -42.32 -26.60 -12.29
N PRO A 323 -41.67 -27.16 -13.31
CA PRO A 323 -42.13 -28.48 -13.76
C PRO A 323 -41.00 -29.54 -13.71
N GLU A 324 -41.35 -30.73 -13.23
CA GLU A 324 -40.64 -31.98 -13.53
C GLU A 324 -40.82 -32.36 -15.02
N GLU A 325 -40.17 -33.44 -15.45
CA GLU A 325 -40.25 -34.09 -16.78
C GLU A 325 -39.47 -33.42 -17.94
N ARG A 326 -38.16 -33.74 -18.02
CA ARG A 326 -37.49 -34.22 -19.27
C ARG A 326 -35.99 -34.51 -19.04
N GLU A 327 -35.65 -35.77 -18.74
CA GLU A 327 -34.26 -36.27 -18.79
C GLU A 327 -34.09 -37.46 -19.76
N ASP A 328 -35.19 -38.10 -20.20
CA ASP A 328 -35.13 -39.35 -21.01
C ASP A 328 -34.83 -39.16 -22.52
N GLU A 329 -34.76 -37.92 -23.04
CA GLU A 329 -34.53 -37.66 -24.49
C GLU A 329 -33.05 -37.45 -24.89
N GLU A 330 -32.13 -37.27 -23.93
CA GLU A 330 -30.70 -37.08 -24.23
C GLU A 330 -29.92 -38.41 -24.33
N GLU A 331 -30.21 -39.42 -23.49
CA GLU A 331 -29.51 -40.72 -23.55
C GLU A 331 -29.74 -41.46 -24.89
N GLU A 332 -30.96 -41.43 -25.44
CA GLU A 332 -31.28 -42.11 -26.72
C GLU A 332 -30.56 -41.46 -27.94
N ASN A 333 -30.03 -40.24 -27.80
CA ASN A 333 -29.23 -39.57 -28.83
C ASN A 333 -27.73 -39.87 -28.71
N GLU A 334 -27.22 -40.12 -27.50
CA GLU A 334 -25.82 -40.50 -27.29
C GLU A 334 -25.55 -41.92 -27.81
N GLU A 335 -26.44 -42.88 -27.52
CA GLU A 335 -26.33 -44.27 -27.97
C GLU A 335 -26.34 -44.40 -29.50
N LYS A 336 -27.12 -43.55 -30.20
CA LYS A 336 -27.15 -43.49 -31.67
C LYS A 336 -25.89 -42.90 -32.30
N ARG A 337 -25.08 -42.14 -31.55
CA ARG A 337 -23.78 -41.63 -32.03
C ARG A 337 -22.69 -42.69 -31.89
N VAL A 338 -22.60 -43.35 -30.74
CA VAL A 338 -21.60 -44.41 -30.50
C VAL A 338 -21.72 -45.55 -31.51
N ASN A 339 -22.94 -46.06 -31.72
CA ASN A 339 -23.20 -47.13 -32.70
C ASN A 339 -22.81 -46.75 -34.14
N LYS A 340 -22.82 -45.46 -34.50
CA LYS A 340 -22.44 -44.98 -35.83
C LYS A 340 -20.92 -44.91 -36.02
N GLU A 341 -20.18 -44.56 -34.96
CA GLU A 341 -18.71 -44.55 -35.01
C GLU A 341 -18.12 -45.97 -35.07
N GLU A 342 -18.68 -46.93 -34.32
CA GLU A 342 -18.26 -48.34 -34.42
C GLU A 342 -18.48 -48.94 -35.82
N GLU A 343 -19.59 -48.58 -36.49
CA GLU A 343 -19.88 -49.05 -37.85
C GLU A 343 -18.89 -48.46 -38.89
N GLU A 344 -18.43 -47.23 -38.69
CA GLU A 344 -17.40 -46.61 -39.53
C GLU A 344 -16.00 -47.20 -39.31
N ILE A 345 -15.68 -47.63 -38.07
CA ILE A 345 -14.40 -48.28 -37.75
C ILE A 345 -14.34 -49.66 -38.44
N LYS A 346 -15.37 -50.49 -38.29
CA LYS A 346 -15.44 -51.80 -39.00
C LYS A 346 -15.33 -51.66 -40.52
N LYS A 347 -15.98 -50.68 -41.13
CA LYS A 347 -15.89 -50.41 -42.58
C LYS A 347 -14.53 -49.88 -43.05
N LYS A 348 -13.65 -49.45 -42.13
CA LYS A 348 -12.25 -49.07 -42.42
C LYS A 348 -11.31 -50.27 -42.26
N GLU A 349 -11.54 -51.14 -41.27
CA GLU A 349 -10.77 -52.37 -41.08
C GLU A 349 -10.99 -53.38 -42.21
N GLU A 350 -12.22 -53.51 -42.74
CA GLU A 350 -12.55 -54.41 -43.86
C GLU A 350 -12.05 -53.92 -45.25
N LYS A 351 -11.30 -52.80 -45.28
CA LYS A 351 -10.70 -52.20 -46.49
C LYS A 351 -9.16 -52.16 -46.47
N LEU A 352 -8.55 -52.75 -45.44
CA LEU A 352 -7.10 -52.96 -45.29
C LEU A 352 -6.76 -54.44 -45.51
#